data_AF-G5GMH0-F1
#
_entry.id   AF-G5GMH0-F1
#
_cell.length_a   1.000
_cell.length_b   1.000
_cell.length_c   1.000
_cell.angle_alpha   90.00
_cell.angle_beta   90.00
_cell.angle_gamma   90.00
#
_symmetry.space_group_name_H-M   'P 1'
#
loop_
_entity.id
_entity.type
_entity.pdbx_description
1 polymer ?
#
loop_
_entity_poly.entity_id
_entity_poly.type
_entity_poly.pdbx_seq_one_letter_code
_entity_poly.pdbx_strand_id
1 'polypeptide(L)'
;MKLKWNMNNVVAARGNTYTCIARFDNSRFWLKVNAITSVQNFKGDIRRIAQLVGAKEVEIKYLHMDDEAGTLTEPRENIVLFSDRGGDDYRYFTESIDPVTNRRTIHYLAPEDVFILTSVGAIKAA
;
A
#
# COMPACT_ATOMS: atom_id res chain seq x y z
N MET A 1 -5.76 18.87 -2.35
CA MET A 1 -5.77 18.62 -0.88
C MET A 1 -4.35 18.34 -0.39
N LYS A 2 -3.96 18.79 0.80
CA LYS A 2 -2.64 18.50 1.38
C LYS A 2 -2.75 17.25 2.28
N LEU A 3 -2.19 16.13 1.82
CA LEU A 3 -2.12 14.87 2.59
C LEU A 3 -1.20 15.06 3.80
N LYS A 4 -1.69 14.71 5.00
CA LYS A 4 -0.88 14.67 6.23
C LYS A 4 -0.14 13.34 6.31
N TRP A 5 1.15 13.39 6.67
CA TRP A 5 2.02 12.22 6.71
C TRP A 5 2.49 11.95 8.15
N ASN A 6 2.27 10.73 8.63
CA ASN A 6 2.96 10.18 9.80
C ASN A 6 4.01 9.17 9.31
N MET A 7 5.29 9.48 9.51
CA MET A 7 6.39 8.75 8.85
C MET A 7 7.01 7.63 9.69
N ASN A 8 6.69 7.49 10.98
CA ASN A 8 7.28 6.47 11.89
C ASN A 8 8.77 6.16 11.61
N ASN A 9 9.63 7.19 11.65
CA ASN A 9 11.08 7.12 11.39
C ASN A 9 11.52 6.70 9.98
N VAL A 10 10.60 6.53 9.03
CA VAL A 10 10.93 6.27 7.63
C VAL A 10 11.58 7.49 6.98
N VAL A 11 12.75 7.28 6.39
CA VAL A 11 13.57 8.32 5.77
C VAL A 11 13.48 8.22 4.25
N ALA A 12 12.94 9.25 3.60
CA ALA A 12 12.82 9.32 2.14
C ALA A 12 14.12 9.84 1.46
N ALA A 13 15.28 9.32 1.89
CA ALA A 13 16.57 9.66 1.30
C ALA A 13 16.75 8.95 -0.06
N ARG A 14 17.53 9.58 -0.97
CA ARG A 14 17.88 8.98 -2.25
C ARG A 14 18.60 7.65 -2.01
N GLY A 15 18.19 6.60 -2.73
CA GLY A 15 18.79 5.28 -2.63
C GLY A 15 18.24 4.41 -1.49
N ASN A 16 17.36 4.93 -0.63
CA ASN A 16 16.65 4.08 0.33
C ASN A 16 15.61 3.22 -0.40
N THR A 17 15.83 1.91 -0.44
CA THR A 17 14.97 0.88 -1.05
C THR A 17 14.38 -0.08 -0.02
N TYR A 18 14.47 0.22 1.28
CA TYR A 18 13.79 -0.56 2.31
C TYR A 18 12.28 -0.57 2.04
N THR A 19 11.69 -1.76 2.14
CA THR A 19 10.27 -1.93 1.84
C THR A 19 9.43 -1.22 2.91
N CYS A 20 8.50 -0.39 2.45
CA CYS A 20 7.55 0.31 3.30
C CYS A 20 6.14 -0.24 3.11
N ILE A 21 5.31 0.02 4.12
CA ILE A 21 3.87 -0.12 4.05
C ILE A 21 3.21 1.18 4.48
N ALA A 22 2.02 1.45 3.93
CA ALA A 22 1.25 2.66 4.20
C ALA A 22 -0.20 2.35 4.55
N ARG A 23 -0.76 3.00 5.55
CA ARG A 23 -2.18 2.89 5.91
C ARG A 23 -2.83 4.27 5.87
N PHE A 24 -3.93 4.37 5.13
CA PHE A 24 -4.72 5.60 5.06
C PHE A 24 -5.74 5.68 6.20
N ASP A 25 -6.15 6.89 6.56
CA ASP A 25 -7.19 7.13 7.55
C ASP A 25 -8.54 6.50 7.18
N ASN A 26 -8.78 6.27 5.90
CA ASN A 26 -9.98 5.61 5.38
C ASN A 26 -9.75 4.14 4.98
N SER A 27 -8.69 3.49 5.44
CA SER A 27 -8.45 2.05 5.20
C SER A 27 -8.08 1.32 6.48
N ARG A 28 -8.58 0.10 6.64
CA ARG A 28 -8.10 -0.82 7.69
C ARG A 28 -6.81 -1.54 7.31
N PHE A 29 -6.44 -1.54 6.02
CA PHE A 29 -5.32 -2.30 5.50
C PHE A 29 -4.07 -1.46 5.32
N TRP A 30 -2.93 -2.13 5.42
CA TRP A 30 -1.62 -1.61 5.07
C TRP A 30 -1.31 -1.96 3.61
N LEU A 31 -1.01 -0.95 2.81
CA LEU A 31 -0.66 -1.09 1.41
C LEU A 31 0.84 -1.33 1.25
N LYS A 32 1.18 -2.38 0.52
CA LYS A 32 2.55 -2.71 0.10
C LYS A 32 2.63 -2.70 -1.43
N VAL A 33 3.63 -2.03 -1.99
CA VAL A 33 3.87 -2.09 -3.44
C VAL A 33 4.37 -3.48 -3.85
N ASN A 34 3.84 -4.04 -4.94
CA ASN A 34 4.25 -5.32 -5.52
C ASN A 34 5.45 -5.16 -6.49
N ALA A 35 6.43 -4.35 -6.10
CA ALA A 35 7.66 -4.12 -6.86
C ALA A 35 8.78 -3.63 -5.92
N ILE A 36 10.03 -3.88 -6.30
CA ILE A 36 11.17 -3.24 -5.65
C ILE A 36 11.20 -1.78 -6.11
N THR A 37 11.14 -0.85 -5.16
CA THR A 37 11.12 0.58 -5.46
C THR A 37 11.81 1.38 -4.35
N SER A 38 12.11 2.65 -4.62
CA SER A 38 12.63 3.54 -3.59
C SER A 38 11.51 4.05 -2.68
N VAL A 39 11.84 4.42 -1.44
CA VAL A 39 10.89 5.08 -0.53
C VAL A 39 10.30 6.36 -1.15
N GLN A 40 11.06 7.06 -1.99
CA GLN A 40 10.61 8.26 -2.69
C GLN A 40 9.51 7.95 -3.71
N ASN A 41 9.71 6.92 -4.53
CA ASN A 41 8.72 6.47 -5.51
C ASN A 41 7.47 5.92 -4.82
N PHE A 42 7.64 5.09 -3.79
CA PHE A 42 6.54 4.61 -2.96
C PHE A 42 5.69 5.77 -2.41
N LYS A 43 6.31 6.83 -1.89
CA LYS A 43 5.58 8.04 -1.46
C LYS A 43 4.87 8.76 -2.61
N GLY A 44 5.41 8.69 -3.83
CA GLY A 44 4.73 9.16 -5.03
C GLY A 44 3.41 8.42 -5.26
N ASP A 45 3.45 7.09 -5.25
CA ASP A 45 2.28 6.23 -5.40
C ASP A 45 1.24 6.46 -4.30
N ILE A 46 1.69 6.48 -3.03
CA ILE A 46 0.81 6.70 -1.89
C ILE A 46 0.11 8.07 -1.97
N ARG A 47 0.80 9.11 -2.45
CA ARG A 47 0.17 10.41 -2.66
C ARG A 47 -0.90 10.36 -3.76
N ARG A 48 -0.63 9.63 -4.85
CA ARG A 48 -1.56 9.45 -5.98
C ARG A 48 -2.80 8.69 -5.53
N ILE A 49 -2.62 7.55 -4.87
CA ILE A 49 -3.71 6.74 -4.32
C ILE A 49 -4.57 7.56 -3.36
N ALA A 50 -3.96 8.32 -2.43
CA ALA A 50 -4.71 9.16 -1.50
C ALA A 50 -5.67 10.15 -2.20
N GLN A 51 -5.26 10.71 -3.34
CA GLN A 51 -6.10 11.60 -4.12
C GLN A 51 -7.28 10.87 -4.75
N LEU A 52 -7.05 9.66 -5.27
CA LEU A 52 -8.08 8.83 -5.90
C LEU A 52 -9.13 8.36 -4.88
N VAL A 53 -8.70 7.97 -3.67
CA VAL A 53 -9.59 7.40 -2.65
C VAL A 53 -10.12 8.43 -1.64
N GLY A 54 -9.69 9.68 -1.75
CA GLY A 54 -10.10 10.78 -0.85
C GLY A 54 -9.52 10.72 0.57
N ALA A 55 -8.36 10.06 0.77
CA ALA A 55 -7.69 9.94 2.07
C ALA A 55 -7.01 11.25 2.49
N LYS A 56 -7.12 11.62 3.78
CA LYS A 56 -6.59 12.88 4.33
C LYS A 56 -5.31 12.70 5.11
N GLU A 57 -5.13 11.53 5.70
CA GLU A 57 -3.93 11.19 6.47
C GLU A 57 -3.38 9.85 6.00
N VAL A 58 -2.06 9.73 6.01
CA VAL A 58 -1.39 8.45 5.78
C VAL A 58 -0.32 8.22 6.83
N GLU A 59 -0.31 7.01 7.35
CA GLU A 59 0.73 6.46 8.19
C GLU A 59 1.66 5.59 7.34
N ILE A 60 2.97 5.75 7.49
CA ILE A 60 3.99 4.94 6.82
C ILE A 60 4.94 4.37 7.86
N LYS A 61 5.35 3.12 7.67
CA LYS A 61 6.45 2.48 8.41
C LYS A 61 7.19 1.48 7.51
N TYR A 62 8.35 1.02 7.96
CA TYR A 62 9.03 -0.11 7.31
C TYR A 62 8.22 -1.40 7.50
N LEU A 63 8.26 -2.27 6.49
CA LEU A 63 7.55 -3.55 6.49
C LEU A 63 8.08 -4.50 7.56
N HIS A 64 9.40 -4.48 7.79
CA HIS A 64 10.07 -5.35 8.74
C HIS A 64 10.59 -4.54 9.94
N MET A 65 10.59 -5.18 11.11
CA MET A 65 11.31 -4.72 12.29
C MET A 65 12.82 -4.70 11.99
N ASP A 66 13.55 -3.91 12.77
CA ASP A 66 15.01 -3.92 12.76
C ASP A 66 15.52 -5.08 13.63
N ASP A 67 15.24 -6.31 13.19
CA ASP A 67 15.71 -7.55 13.79
C ASP A 67 16.32 -8.48 12.73
N GLU A 68 17.14 -9.43 13.17
CA GLU A 68 17.79 -10.39 12.27
C GLU A 68 16.78 -11.32 11.57
N ALA A 69 15.62 -11.54 12.19
CA ALA A 69 14.57 -12.41 11.68
C ALA A 69 13.77 -11.78 10.52
N GLY A 70 13.85 -10.46 10.33
CA GLY A 70 13.00 -9.73 9.41
C GLY A 70 11.52 -9.85 9.78
N THR A 71 11.20 -9.77 11.07
CA THR A 71 9.82 -9.90 11.56
C THR A 71 8.94 -8.83 10.94
N LEU A 72 7.73 -9.19 10.49
CA LEU A 72 6.80 -8.20 9.94
C LEU A 72 6.32 -7.23 11.03
N THR A 73 6.21 -5.95 10.69
CA THR A 73 5.65 -4.93 11.59
C THR A 73 4.13 -4.98 11.71
N GLU A 74 3.47 -5.80 10.88
CA GLU A 74 2.03 -6.04 10.82
C GLU A 74 1.75 -7.49 10.43
N PRO A 75 0.65 -8.10 10.92
CA PRO A 75 0.19 -9.40 10.44
C PRO A 75 -0.06 -9.41 8.92
N ARG A 76 0.19 -10.54 8.25
CA ARG A 76 0.07 -10.64 6.78
C ARG A 76 -1.36 -10.38 6.31
N GLU A 77 -2.35 -10.79 7.09
CA GLU A 77 -3.77 -10.58 6.83
C GLU A 77 -4.19 -9.10 6.81
N ASN A 78 -3.38 -8.21 7.40
CA ASN A 78 -3.60 -6.76 7.38
C ASN A 78 -2.90 -6.08 6.20
N ILE A 79 -2.15 -6.81 5.38
CA ILE A 79 -1.37 -6.26 4.27
C ILE A 79 -2.03 -6.59 2.94
N VAL A 80 -2.34 -5.55 2.18
CA VAL A 80 -2.82 -5.62 0.80
C VAL A 80 -1.72 -5.13 -0.14
N LEU A 81 -1.47 -5.89 -1.20
CA LEU A 81 -0.53 -5.49 -2.24
C LEU A 81 -1.20 -4.52 -3.21
N PHE A 82 -0.43 -3.58 -3.75
CA PHE A 82 -0.85 -2.78 -4.88
C PHE A 82 0.17 -2.80 -6.02
N SER A 83 -0.32 -2.59 -7.24
CA SER A 83 0.51 -2.38 -8.44
C SER A 83 -0.01 -1.18 -9.21
N ASP A 84 0.89 -0.29 -9.60
CA ASP A 84 0.63 0.75 -10.60
C ASP A 84 0.61 0.11 -12.00
N ARG A 85 -0.43 0.38 -12.80
CA ARG A 85 -0.54 0.00 -14.21
C ARG A 85 -0.37 1.20 -15.16
N GLY A 86 -0.08 2.38 -14.62
CA GLY A 86 -0.04 3.65 -15.33
C GLY A 86 -1.42 4.30 -15.42
N GLY A 87 -1.43 5.62 -15.65
CA GLY A 87 -2.68 6.35 -15.95
C GLY A 87 -3.73 6.33 -14.83
N ASP A 88 -3.31 6.22 -13.57
CA ASP A 88 -4.16 6.16 -12.36
C ASP A 88 -4.87 4.83 -12.13
N ASP A 89 -4.53 3.80 -12.90
CA ASP A 89 -4.98 2.43 -12.65
C ASP A 89 -4.09 1.75 -11.60
N TYR A 90 -4.53 1.80 -10.34
CA TYR A 90 -3.96 1.01 -9.25
C TYR A 90 -4.82 -0.23 -8.98
N ARG A 91 -4.18 -1.41 -9.00
CA ARG A 91 -4.84 -2.68 -8.64
C ARG A 91 -4.42 -3.11 -7.25
N TYR A 92 -5.39 -3.62 -6.49
CA TYR A 92 -5.19 -4.12 -5.13
C TYR A 92 -5.45 -5.62 -5.08
N PHE A 93 -4.64 -6.36 -4.32
CA PHE A 93 -4.80 -7.80 -4.22
C PHE A 93 -4.11 -8.38 -2.98
N THR A 94 -4.55 -9.57 -2.59
CA THR A 94 -3.82 -10.46 -1.68
C THR A 94 -3.29 -11.65 -2.45
N GLU A 95 -2.34 -12.35 -1.85
CA GLU A 95 -1.71 -13.51 -2.48
C GLU A 95 -1.62 -14.66 -1.49
N SER A 96 -1.86 -15.85 -2.01
CA SER A 96 -1.62 -17.10 -1.31
C SER A 96 -0.70 -17.98 -2.15
N ILE A 97 0.11 -18.79 -1.48
CA ILE A 97 0.93 -19.81 -2.12
C ILE A 97 0.40 -21.15 -1.61
N ASP A 98 -0.04 -21.99 -2.54
CA ASP A 98 -0.39 -23.37 -2.23
C ASP A 98 0.89 -24.10 -1.79
N PRO A 99 0.96 -24.63 -0.56
CA PRO A 99 2.19 -25.27 -0.04
C PRO A 99 2.51 -26.60 -0.72
N VAL A 100 1.54 -27.24 -1.38
CA VAL A 100 1.71 -28.52 -2.08
C VAL A 100 2.18 -28.28 -3.51
N THR A 101 1.52 -27.37 -4.23
CA THR A 101 1.80 -27.13 -5.64
C THR A 101 2.77 -25.98 -5.91
N ASN A 102 3.10 -25.20 -4.86
CA ASN A 102 3.86 -23.95 -4.92
C ASN A 102 3.27 -22.94 -5.92
N ARG A 103 1.98 -23.05 -6.24
CA ARG A 103 1.29 -22.14 -7.15
C ARG A 103 0.84 -20.90 -6.38
N ARG A 104 1.13 -19.74 -6.95
CA ARG A 104 0.66 -18.44 -6.46
C ARG A 104 -0.77 -18.21 -6.96
N THR A 105 -1.67 -17.89 -6.05
CA THR A 105 -3.01 -17.41 -6.37
C THR A 105 -3.12 -15.94 -6.00
N ILE A 106 -3.59 -15.12 -6.93
CA ILE A 106 -3.83 -13.69 -6.74
C ILE A 106 -5.32 -13.48 -6.57
N HIS A 107 -5.71 -12.82 -5.48
CA HIS A 107 -7.10 -12.43 -5.21
C HIS A 107 -7.22 -10.92 -5.36
N TYR A 108 -7.74 -10.47 -6.50
CA TYR A 108 -7.96 -9.04 -6.75
C TYR A 108 -9.11 -8.51 -5.87
N LEU A 109 -8.91 -7.30 -5.35
CA LEU A 109 -9.85 -6.57 -4.50
C LEU A 109 -10.32 -5.32 -5.24
N ALA A 110 -11.61 -5.01 -5.13
CA ALA A 110 -12.12 -3.74 -5.60
C ALA A 110 -11.66 -2.62 -4.65
N PRO A 111 -11.51 -1.36 -5.11
CA PRO A 111 -11.13 -0.26 -4.23
C PRO A 111 -12.02 -0.13 -2.98
N GLU A 112 -13.32 -0.34 -3.10
CA GLU A 112 -14.29 -0.33 -2.00
C GLU A 112 -14.08 -1.43 -0.94
N ASP A 113 -13.41 -2.52 -1.29
CA ASP A 113 -13.02 -3.56 -0.32
C ASP A 113 -11.80 -3.13 0.50
N VAL A 114 -11.01 -2.19 0.00
CA VAL A 114 -9.76 -1.71 0.60
C VAL A 114 -9.94 -0.37 1.31
N PHE A 115 -10.81 0.50 0.79
CA PHE A 115 -11.02 1.86 1.27
C PHE A 115 -12.49 2.15 1.56
N ILE A 116 -12.72 2.92 2.62
CA ILE A 116 -14.00 3.59 2.85
C ILE A 116 -14.02 4.83 1.96
N LEU A 117 -14.61 4.69 0.78
CA LEU A 117 -14.72 5.77 -0.20
C LEU A 117 -15.76 6.78 0.29
N THR A 118 -15.34 8.03 0.47
CA THR A 118 -16.29 9.13 0.68
C THR A 118 -16.88 9.53 -0.68
N SER A 119 -18.13 10.01 -0.70
CA SER A 119 -18.86 10.41 -1.91
C SER A 119 -18.18 11.46 -2.79
N VAL A 120 -17.05 12.02 -2.35
CA VAL A 120 -16.22 12.99 -3.07
C VAL A 120 -15.24 12.30 -4.05
N GLY A 121 -15.03 10.98 -3.94
CA GLY A 121 -14.06 10.21 -4.74
C GLY A 121 -14.66 9.11 -5.62
N ALA A 122 -15.98 9.07 -5.82
CA ALA A 122 -16.60 8.14 -6.75
C ALA A 122 -16.23 8.53 -8.19
N ILE A 123 -15.08 8.05 -8.66
CA ILE A 123 -14.76 8.02 -10.08
C ILE A 123 -15.81 7.10 -10.69
N LYS A 124 -16.75 7.69 -11.43
CA LYS A 124 -17.71 6.94 -12.24
C LYS A 124 -16.92 6.02 -13.15
N ALA A 125 -17.10 4.70 -12.98
CA ALA A 125 -16.81 3.76 -14.05
C ALA A 125 -17.66 4.18 -15.25
N ALA A 126 -17.01 4.44 -16.38
CA ALA A 126 -17.65 4.69 -17.66
C ALA A 126 -17.89 3.35 -18.38
#